data_AF-A0A2S9RR43-F1
#
_entry.id   AF-A0A2S9RR43-F1
#
_cell.length_a   1.000
_cell.length_b   1.000
_cell.length_c   1.000
_cell.angle_alpha   90.00
_cell.angle_beta   90.00
_cell.angle_gamma   90.00
#
_symmetry.space_group_name_H-M   'P 1'
#
loop_
_entity.id
_entity.type
_entity.pdbx_description
1 polymer ?
#
loop_
_entity_poly.entity_id
_entity_poly.type
_entity_poly.pdbx_seq_one_letter_code
_entity_poly.pdbx_strand_id
1 'polypeptide(L)'
;MSWSTTATGVKNEAAARNDGFITLDEIGQAKDGKNLETIAYDLFNETDKIRGEKEGGNRQIKRWKVSALSTGEKDLETQLRLQGAKVHAGQLVRLLNVPLEEANHLHHFPNNKAHADHLNEKVQECFGVIGREWIAFLSNNADAVKSTYKIIRQKWLDLSNNMSGQVQRVAGDRFAVLETALYLAKDLTQWTEEESAQAILKNFLNWKEEFGENSREETSIIQSIISWLLVNESRFVQYP
;
A
#
# COMPACT_ATOMS: atom_id res chain seq x y z
N MET A 1 14.29 4.70 -2.80
CA MET A 1 14.83 5.29 -1.55
C MET A 1 14.74 4.25 -0.45
N SER A 2 15.37 4.43 0.72
CA SER A 2 15.21 3.53 1.89
C SER A 2 14.45 4.26 3.01
N TRP A 3 13.82 3.49 3.92
CA TRP A 3 13.24 4.01 5.16
C TRP A 3 14.28 4.58 6.15
N SER A 4 15.58 4.37 5.89
CA SER A 4 16.68 5.06 6.57
C SER A 4 16.81 6.52 6.11
N THR A 5 15.74 7.29 6.31
CA THR A 5 15.64 8.69 5.89
C THR A 5 14.92 9.51 6.97
N THR A 6 14.84 10.82 6.77
CA THR A 6 14.10 11.72 7.66
C THR A 6 12.72 12.02 7.08
N ALA A 7 11.73 12.27 7.94
CA ALA A 7 10.40 12.73 7.52
C ALA A 7 10.45 13.95 6.60
N THR A 8 11.37 14.89 6.85
CA THR A 8 11.58 16.05 5.97
C THR A 8 12.07 15.66 4.58
N GLY A 9 12.99 14.69 4.49
CA GLY A 9 13.48 14.16 3.23
C GLY A 9 12.35 13.52 2.42
N VAL A 10 11.55 12.65 3.04
CA VAL A 10 10.41 11.97 2.39
C VAL A 10 9.38 12.98 1.89
N LYS A 11 9.05 14.02 2.67
CA LYS A 11 8.12 15.06 2.21
C LYS A 11 8.62 15.82 1.00
N ASN A 12 9.90 16.16 0.95
CA ASN A 12 10.48 16.85 -0.20
C ASN A 12 10.42 15.97 -1.45
N GLU A 13 10.72 14.69 -1.32
CA GLU A 13 10.64 13.72 -2.41
C GLU A 13 9.20 13.45 -2.86
N ALA A 14 8.26 13.32 -1.92
CA ALA A 14 6.85 13.17 -2.25
C ALA A 14 6.29 14.40 -2.98
N ALA A 15 6.67 15.61 -2.54
CA ALA A 15 6.31 16.85 -3.23
C ALA A 15 6.94 16.95 -4.62
N ALA A 16 8.20 16.54 -4.79
CA ALA A 16 8.88 16.53 -6.09
C ALA A 16 8.29 15.49 -7.06
N ARG A 17 7.70 14.42 -6.53
CA ARG A 17 7.08 13.33 -7.28
C ARG A 17 5.55 13.36 -7.20
N ASN A 18 4.96 14.53 -7.04
CA ASN A 18 3.51 14.66 -6.99
C ASN A 18 2.86 14.02 -8.23
N ASP A 19 1.76 13.29 -8.02
CA ASP A 19 1.08 12.43 -8.99
C ASP A 19 1.95 11.31 -9.59
N GLY A 20 3.05 10.97 -8.89
CA GLY A 20 4.04 9.99 -9.30
C GLY A 20 4.20 8.83 -8.31
N PHE A 21 5.33 8.13 -8.45
CA PHE A 21 5.64 6.90 -7.73
C PHE A 21 6.89 7.04 -6.86
N ILE A 22 6.83 6.50 -5.64
CA ILE A 22 7.93 6.50 -4.68
C ILE A 22 8.20 5.09 -4.18
N THR A 23 9.46 4.69 -4.15
CA THR A 23 9.90 3.42 -3.57
C THR A 23 10.60 3.68 -2.24
N LEU A 24 10.19 2.94 -1.21
CA LEU A 24 10.73 2.98 0.15
C LEU A 24 11.19 1.59 0.55
N ASP A 25 12.47 1.33 0.37
CA ASP A 25 13.09 0.05 0.57
C ASP A 25 13.38 -0.20 2.06
N GLU A 26 13.15 -1.43 2.49
CA GLU A 26 13.44 -1.98 3.81
C GLU A 26 12.92 -1.14 4.98
N ILE A 27 11.64 -1.30 5.30
CA ILE A 27 10.99 -0.64 6.46
C ILE A 27 11.69 -0.93 7.78
N GLY A 28 12.42 -2.04 7.86
CA GLY A 28 13.27 -2.41 8.98
C GLY A 28 14.39 -1.40 9.28
N GLN A 29 14.83 -0.64 8.28
CA GLN A 29 15.97 0.30 8.40
C GLN A 29 15.59 1.67 8.94
N ALA A 30 14.32 1.89 9.30
CA ALA A 30 13.90 3.13 9.95
C ALA A 30 14.67 3.32 11.27
N LYS A 31 15.13 4.56 11.51
CA LYS A 31 15.99 4.91 12.65
C LYS A 31 15.40 4.50 14.01
N ASP A 32 14.11 4.79 14.21
CA ASP A 32 13.34 4.49 15.42
C ASP A 32 11.83 4.55 15.13
N GLY A 33 11.01 4.07 16.07
CA GLY A 33 9.58 3.87 15.84
C GLY A 33 8.84 5.18 15.66
N LYS A 34 9.33 6.25 16.30
CA LYS A 34 8.77 7.59 16.18
C LYS A 34 9.08 8.20 14.81
N ASN A 35 10.29 7.99 14.29
CA ASN A 35 10.66 8.40 12.94
C ASN A 35 9.83 7.64 11.90
N LEU A 36 9.66 6.32 12.06
CA LEU A 36 8.82 5.49 11.21
C LEU A 36 7.36 5.98 11.19
N GLU A 37 6.78 6.19 12.38
CA GLU A 37 5.42 6.73 12.54
C GLU A 37 5.27 8.09 11.85
N THR A 38 6.24 8.99 12.07
CA THR A 38 6.22 10.33 11.48
C THR A 38 6.31 10.29 9.96
N ILE A 39 7.21 9.46 9.40
CA ILE A 39 7.35 9.29 7.95
C ILE A 39 6.04 8.77 7.35
N ALA A 40 5.48 7.70 7.90
CA ALA A 40 4.23 7.11 7.42
C ALA A 40 3.09 8.14 7.49
N TYR A 41 2.93 8.81 8.62
CA TYR A 41 1.90 9.84 8.81
C TYR A 41 2.02 10.99 7.81
N ASP A 42 3.22 11.56 7.69
CA ASP A 42 3.46 12.68 6.78
C ASP A 42 3.20 12.25 5.33
N LEU A 43 3.74 11.11 4.89
CA LEU A 43 3.57 10.60 3.53
C LEU A 43 2.09 10.44 3.16
N PHE A 44 1.29 9.84 4.05
CA PHE A 44 -0.13 9.58 3.81
C PHE A 44 -1.05 10.79 4.02
N ASN A 45 -0.58 11.86 4.64
CA ASN A 45 -1.37 13.08 4.80
C ASN A 45 -1.29 14.02 3.60
N GLU A 46 -0.43 13.73 2.61
CA GLU A 46 -0.47 14.38 1.29
C GLU A 46 -0.25 15.91 1.35
N THR A 47 0.23 16.46 2.46
CA THR A 47 0.34 17.90 2.69
C THR A 47 1.37 18.23 3.76
N ASP A 48 2.17 19.27 3.53
CA ASP A 48 3.11 19.78 4.53
C ASP A 48 2.41 20.65 5.60
N LYS A 49 3.02 20.76 6.78
CA LYS A 49 2.48 21.58 7.87
C LYS A 49 2.52 23.07 7.51
N ILE A 50 1.46 23.78 7.83
CA ILE A 50 1.38 25.24 7.67
C ILE A 50 2.48 25.89 8.51
N ARG A 51 3.24 26.82 7.92
CA ARG A 51 4.27 27.59 8.60
C ARG A 51 4.10 29.07 8.24
N GLY A 52 4.26 29.94 9.24
CA GLY A 52 4.27 31.38 9.04
C GLY A 52 5.46 31.83 8.20
N GLU A 53 5.25 32.84 7.37
CA GLU A 53 6.27 33.58 6.63
C GLU A 53 6.95 34.60 7.55
N LYS A 54 8.24 34.90 7.34
CA LYS A 54 8.95 35.93 8.14
C LYS A 54 8.38 37.34 7.94
N GLU A 55 7.82 37.62 6.77
CA GLU A 55 7.28 38.93 6.40
C GLU A 55 5.77 39.07 6.61
N GLY A 56 5.14 38.08 7.28
CA GLY A 56 3.70 38.01 7.50
C GLY A 56 2.99 37.13 6.47
N GLY A 57 1.91 36.48 6.90
CA GLY A 57 1.20 35.46 6.11
C GLY A 57 1.76 34.05 6.33
N ASN A 58 1.32 33.09 5.49
CA ASN A 58 1.74 31.70 5.53
C ASN A 58 2.58 31.36 4.30
N ARG A 59 3.62 30.54 4.48
CA ARG A 59 4.37 29.97 3.37
C ARG A 59 3.49 29.11 2.47
N GLN A 60 3.88 29.00 1.20
CA GLN A 60 3.23 28.10 0.26
C GLN A 60 3.27 26.65 0.80
N ILE A 61 2.09 26.07 0.94
CA ILE A 61 1.92 24.71 1.44
C ILE A 61 2.21 23.74 0.30
N LYS A 62 3.21 22.89 0.46
CA LYS A 62 3.43 21.77 -0.46
C LYS A 62 2.34 20.73 -0.25
N ARG A 63 1.75 20.27 -1.35
CA ARG A 63 0.80 19.15 -1.38
C ARG A 63 1.33 18.10 -2.35
N TRP A 64 1.04 16.85 -2.08
CA TRP A 64 1.41 15.76 -2.97
C TRP A 64 0.37 14.66 -2.93
N LYS A 65 0.28 13.91 -4.03
CA LYS A 65 -0.44 12.66 -4.11
C LYS A 65 0.49 11.65 -4.74
N VAL A 66 0.90 10.62 -3.99
CA VAL A 66 1.90 9.68 -4.46
C VAL A 66 1.46 8.25 -4.23
N SER A 67 1.76 7.37 -5.18
CA SER A 67 1.71 5.94 -4.97
C SER A 67 3.05 5.50 -4.38
N ALA A 68 3.01 4.94 -3.17
CA ALA A 68 4.20 4.44 -2.49
C ALA A 68 4.24 2.92 -2.51
N LEU A 69 5.40 2.37 -2.87
CA LEU A 69 5.72 0.95 -2.69
C LEU A 69 6.78 0.82 -1.61
N SER A 70 6.49 0.00 -0.60
CA SER A 70 7.40 -0.32 0.50
C SER A 70 7.77 -1.79 0.46
N THR A 71 8.99 -2.11 0.89
CA THR A 71 9.45 -3.49 1.11
C THR A 71 9.83 -3.72 2.57
N GLY A 72 9.84 -4.98 2.99
CA GLY A 72 10.31 -5.40 4.30
C GLY A 72 9.72 -6.74 4.73
N GLU A 73 10.39 -7.41 5.66
CA GLU A 73 9.95 -8.70 6.21
C GLU A 73 8.72 -8.61 7.10
N LYS A 74 8.50 -7.44 7.71
CA LYS A 74 7.39 -7.16 8.64
C LYS A 74 6.63 -5.94 8.15
N ASP A 75 5.32 -5.97 8.32
CA ASP A 75 4.49 -4.83 7.97
C ASP A 75 4.72 -3.60 8.86
N LEU A 76 4.23 -2.44 8.42
CA LEU A 76 4.37 -1.18 9.16
C LEU A 76 3.83 -1.28 10.58
N GLU A 77 2.70 -1.96 10.77
CA GLU A 77 2.08 -2.12 12.08
C GLU A 77 2.96 -2.90 13.05
N THR A 78 3.43 -4.07 12.62
CA THR A 78 4.32 -4.94 13.39
C THR A 78 5.61 -4.21 13.71
N GLN A 79 6.17 -3.48 12.74
CA GLN A 79 7.40 -2.72 12.93
C GLN A 79 7.22 -1.58 13.94
N LEU A 80 6.09 -0.86 13.91
CA LEU A 80 5.77 0.15 14.92
C LEU A 80 5.61 -0.45 16.31
N ARG A 81 4.89 -1.58 16.44
CA ARG A 81 4.72 -2.28 17.73
C ARG A 81 6.05 -2.74 18.32
N LEU A 82 6.93 -3.34 17.50
CA LEU A 82 8.24 -3.81 17.94
C LEU A 82 9.13 -2.68 18.46
N GLN A 83 8.93 -1.46 17.95
CA GLN A 83 9.66 -0.27 18.35
C GLN A 83 8.93 0.58 19.41
N GLY A 84 7.85 0.05 20.00
CA GLY A 84 7.09 0.71 21.07
C GLY A 84 6.31 1.96 20.63
N ALA A 85 6.11 2.15 19.32
CA ALA A 85 5.35 3.26 18.77
C ALA A 85 3.84 2.96 18.77
N LYS A 86 3.02 4.02 18.79
CA LYS A 86 1.56 3.87 18.73
C LYS A 86 1.13 3.47 17.33
N VAL A 87 0.16 2.57 17.28
CA VAL A 87 -0.47 2.12 16.05
C VAL A 87 -1.83 2.80 15.91
N HIS A 88 -2.03 3.54 14.83
CA HIS A 88 -3.30 4.20 14.53
C HIS A 88 -4.01 3.45 13.40
N ALA A 89 -5.05 2.66 13.74
CA ALA A 89 -5.74 1.77 12.81
C ALA A 89 -6.22 2.44 11.50
N GLY A 90 -6.67 3.71 11.57
CA GLY A 90 -7.09 4.47 10.39
C GLY A 90 -5.95 4.85 9.43
N GLN A 91 -4.70 4.81 9.87
CA GLN A 91 -3.52 5.02 9.02
C GLN A 91 -3.11 3.73 8.31
N LEU A 92 -3.35 2.57 8.93
CA LEU A 92 -2.93 1.26 8.41
C LEU A 92 -3.69 0.86 7.15
N VAL A 93 -4.98 1.21 7.03
CA VAL A 93 -5.75 0.99 5.79
C VAL A 93 -5.23 1.79 4.58
N ARG A 94 -4.31 2.74 4.78
CA ARG A 94 -3.69 3.49 3.67
C ARG A 94 -2.49 2.77 3.06
N LEU A 95 -1.88 1.82 3.77
CA LEU A 95 -0.80 0.98 3.25
C LEU A 95 -1.30 -0.46 3.15
N LEU A 96 -1.47 -0.94 1.92
CA LEU A 96 -1.87 -2.32 1.69
C LEU A 96 -0.69 -3.23 1.93
N ASN A 97 -0.76 -4.05 2.97
CA ASN A 97 0.20 -5.12 3.22
C ASN A 97 -0.15 -6.30 2.33
N VAL A 98 0.53 -6.43 1.19
CA VAL A 98 0.29 -7.55 0.27
C VAL A 98 1.46 -8.53 0.41
N PRO A 99 1.22 -9.77 0.86
CA PRO A 99 2.27 -10.77 0.98
C PRO A 99 2.93 -11.03 -0.37
N LEU A 100 4.27 -11.01 -0.38
CA LEU A 100 5.04 -11.30 -1.57
C LEU A 100 5.27 -12.81 -1.67
N GLU A 101 4.95 -13.40 -2.81
CA GLU A 101 5.18 -14.81 -3.08
C GLU A 101 6.43 -15.00 -3.95
N GLU A 102 7.09 -16.15 -3.83
CA GLU A 102 8.20 -16.48 -4.72
C GLU A 102 7.73 -16.58 -6.18
N ALA A 103 8.62 -16.22 -7.11
CA ALA A 103 8.32 -16.28 -8.53
C ALA A 103 8.21 -17.74 -9.00
N ASN A 104 7.02 -18.12 -9.47
CA ASN A 104 6.76 -19.46 -10.02
C ASN A 104 7.25 -19.62 -11.48
N HIS A 105 7.49 -18.51 -12.18
CA HIS A 105 7.96 -18.50 -13.56
C HIS A 105 9.25 -17.71 -13.67
N LEU A 106 10.32 -18.38 -14.11
CA LEU A 106 11.68 -17.82 -14.15
C LEU A 106 12.16 -17.55 -15.57
N HIS A 107 11.31 -17.58 -16.60
CA HIS A 107 11.66 -17.22 -17.99
C HIS A 107 13.03 -17.75 -18.48
N HIS A 108 13.27 -19.05 -18.30
CA HIS A 108 14.51 -19.76 -18.66
C HIS A 108 15.73 -19.52 -17.74
N PHE A 109 15.61 -18.74 -16.68
CA PHE A 109 16.65 -18.61 -15.67
C PHE A 109 16.70 -19.83 -14.75
N PRO A 110 17.90 -20.26 -14.31
CA PRO A 110 18.08 -21.50 -13.53
C PRO A 110 17.59 -21.42 -12.09
N ASN A 111 17.40 -20.22 -11.54
CA ASN A 111 16.93 -20.00 -10.17
C ASN A 111 16.44 -18.55 -9.97
N ASN A 112 15.75 -18.31 -8.85
CA ASN A 112 15.23 -16.99 -8.45
C ASN A 112 16.31 -15.90 -8.46
N LYS A 113 17.52 -16.20 -7.98
CA LYS A 113 18.62 -15.24 -7.94
C LYS A 113 19.04 -14.80 -9.35
N ALA A 114 19.25 -15.76 -10.26
CA ALA A 114 19.64 -15.45 -11.64
C ALA A 114 18.56 -14.63 -12.36
N HIS A 115 17.27 -14.92 -12.11
CA HIS A 115 16.16 -14.15 -12.64
C HIS A 115 16.17 -12.70 -12.10
N ALA A 116 16.30 -12.53 -10.79
CA ALA A 116 16.33 -11.22 -10.15
C ALA A 116 17.57 -10.39 -10.55
N ASP A 117 18.74 -11.01 -10.60
CA ASP A 117 20.00 -10.37 -11.03
C ASP A 117 19.86 -9.83 -12.46
N HIS A 118 19.25 -10.61 -13.37
CA HIS A 118 18.99 -10.17 -14.74
C HIS A 118 18.02 -8.99 -14.83
N LEU A 119 16.91 -9.02 -14.06
CA LEU A 119 15.97 -7.90 -14.01
C LEU A 119 16.65 -6.62 -13.49
N ASN A 120 17.48 -6.73 -12.46
CA ASN A 120 18.23 -5.61 -11.91
C ASN A 120 19.20 -5.00 -12.92
N GLU A 121 19.91 -5.83 -13.69
CA GLU A 121 20.78 -5.39 -14.79
C GLU A 121 19.96 -4.66 -15.86
N LYS A 122 18.88 -5.28 -16.35
CA LYS A 122 18.08 -4.72 -17.45
C LYS A 122 17.31 -3.47 -17.10
N VAL A 123 16.92 -3.28 -15.85
CA VAL A 123 16.32 -2.01 -15.38
C VAL A 123 17.30 -0.83 -15.48
N GLN A 124 18.62 -1.06 -15.41
CA GLN A 124 19.60 0.02 -15.60
C GLN A 124 19.74 0.43 -17.07
N GLU A 125 19.50 -0.50 -18.00
CA GLU A 125 19.57 -0.24 -19.44
C GLU A 125 18.23 0.31 -19.99
N CYS A 126 17.11 -0.22 -19.51
CA CYS A 126 15.79 -0.03 -20.08
C CYS A 126 14.81 0.48 -19.01
N PHE A 127 14.68 1.80 -18.88
CA PHE A 127 13.74 2.41 -17.93
C PHE A 127 13.01 3.64 -18.48
N GLY A 128 11.86 3.96 -17.88
CA GLY A 128 11.10 5.19 -18.14
C GLY A 128 10.31 5.25 -19.44
N VAL A 129 10.34 4.20 -20.28
CA VAL A 129 9.57 4.14 -21.53
C VAL A 129 8.07 3.94 -21.25
N ILE A 130 7.72 2.83 -20.58
CA ILE A 130 6.32 2.46 -20.30
C ILE A 130 5.58 3.56 -19.53
N GLY A 131 6.23 4.21 -18.57
CA GLY A 131 5.61 5.30 -17.80
C GLY A 131 5.21 6.50 -18.66
N ARG A 132 5.99 6.86 -19.68
CA ARG A 132 5.67 7.96 -20.59
C ARG A 132 4.50 7.62 -21.51
N GLU A 133 4.51 6.41 -22.07
CA GLU A 133 3.40 5.89 -22.88
C GLU A 133 2.10 5.82 -22.08
N TRP A 134 2.18 5.36 -20.83
CA TRP A 134 1.05 5.32 -19.91
C TRP A 134 0.46 6.70 -19.63
N ILE A 135 1.29 7.71 -19.36
CA ILE A 135 0.83 9.08 -19.14
C ILE A 135 0.19 9.66 -20.40
N ALA A 136 0.79 9.43 -21.57
CA ALA A 136 0.22 9.87 -22.85
C ALA A 136 -1.15 9.21 -23.11
N PHE A 137 -1.27 7.91 -22.86
CA PHE A 137 -2.54 7.19 -22.95
C PHE A 137 -3.60 7.79 -22.02
N LEU A 138 -3.28 8.00 -20.74
CA LEU A 138 -4.22 8.57 -19.77
C LEU A 138 -4.66 9.98 -20.16
N SER A 139 -3.74 10.82 -20.64
CA SER A 139 -4.04 12.19 -21.07
C SER A 139 -4.98 12.23 -22.29
N ASN A 140 -4.84 11.27 -23.20
CA ASN A 140 -5.65 11.22 -24.44
C ASN A 140 -6.99 10.50 -24.25
N ASN A 141 -7.17 9.73 -23.17
CA ASN A 141 -8.33 8.85 -22.98
C ASN A 141 -9.08 9.11 -21.65
N ALA A 142 -9.02 10.33 -21.12
CA ALA A 142 -9.50 10.66 -19.78
C ALA A 142 -10.94 10.20 -19.46
N ASP A 143 -11.87 10.35 -20.41
CA ASP A 143 -13.28 9.97 -20.18
C ASP A 143 -13.49 8.46 -20.23
N ALA A 144 -12.76 7.75 -21.09
CA ALA A 144 -12.75 6.29 -21.12
C ALA A 144 -12.18 5.74 -19.81
N VAL A 145 -11.04 6.28 -19.34
CA VAL A 145 -10.43 5.92 -18.05
C VAL A 145 -11.42 6.08 -16.89
N LYS A 146 -12.10 7.24 -16.81
CA LYS A 146 -13.10 7.49 -15.75
C LYS A 146 -14.29 6.53 -15.83
N SER A 147 -14.73 6.20 -17.04
CA SER A 147 -15.86 5.29 -17.26
C SER A 147 -15.50 3.86 -16.86
N THR A 148 -14.32 3.37 -17.29
CA THR A 148 -13.79 2.06 -16.90
C THR A 148 -13.60 1.96 -15.39
N TYR A 149 -13.03 2.99 -14.74
CA TYR A 149 -12.90 3.03 -13.29
C TYR A 149 -14.25 2.90 -12.58
N LYS A 150 -15.29 3.60 -13.02
CA LYS A 150 -16.62 3.52 -12.42
C LYS A 150 -17.20 2.09 -12.49
N ILE A 151 -17.04 1.42 -13.62
CA ILE A 151 -17.52 0.05 -13.82
C ILE A 151 -16.77 -0.93 -12.91
N ILE A 152 -15.43 -0.88 -12.92
CA ILE A 152 -14.60 -1.77 -12.10
C ILE A 152 -14.81 -1.49 -10.61
N ARG A 153 -14.93 -0.22 -10.21
CA ARG A 153 -15.24 0.14 -8.82
C ARG A 153 -16.57 -0.43 -8.36
N GLN A 154 -17.61 -0.38 -9.20
CA GLN A 154 -18.90 -0.97 -8.83
C GLN A 154 -18.78 -2.48 -8.63
N LYS A 155 -18.09 -3.18 -9.54
CA LYS A 155 -17.77 -4.62 -9.40
C LYS A 155 -17.11 -4.94 -8.05
N TRP A 156 -16.14 -4.13 -7.62
CA TRP A 156 -15.47 -4.32 -6.31
C TRP A 156 -16.37 -4.03 -5.10
N LEU A 157 -17.25 -3.03 -5.20
CA LEU A 157 -18.22 -2.75 -4.14
C LEU A 157 -19.24 -3.87 -4.00
N ASP A 158 -19.70 -4.42 -5.13
CA ASP A 158 -20.63 -5.55 -5.13
C ASP A 158 -19.97 -6.81 -4.54
N LEU A 159 -18.70 -7.07 -4.88
CA LEU A 159 -17.90 -8.19 -4.34
C LEU A 159 -17.72 -8.11 -2.82
N SER A 160 -17.63 -6.90 -2.25
CA SER A 160 -17.31 -6.67 -0.84
C SER A 160 -18.50 -6.24 0.02
N ASN A 161 -19.72 -6.26 -0.53
CA ASN A 161 -20.91 -5.69 0.10
C ASN A 161 -21.28 -6.29 1.47
N ASN A 162 -20.87 -7.53 1.73
CA ASN A 162 -21.10 -8.28 2.96
C ASN A 162 -19.94 -8.16 3.97
N MET A 163 -18.87 -7.45 3.63
CA MET A 163 -17.68 -7.26 4.46
C MET A 163 -17.76 -5.94 5.25
N SER A 164 -16.87 -5.76 6.24
CA SER A 164 -16.82 -4.52 7.01
C SER A 164 -16.61 -3.27 6.14
N GLY A 165 -17.07 -2.10 6.61
CA GLY A 165 -16.90 -0.84 5.88
C GLY A 165 -15.44 -0.42 5.66
N GLN A 166 -14.48 -0.97 6.42
CA GLN A 166 -13.05 -0.81 6.14
C GLN A 166 -12.64 -1.60 4.90
N VAL A 167 -13.06 -2.86 4.81
CA VAL A 167 -12.77 -3.74 3.67
C VAL A 167 -13.43 -3.22 2.39
N GLN A 168 -14.68 -2.77 2.46
CA GLN A 168 -15.38 -2.15 1.31
C GLN A 168 -14.64 -0.93 0.75
N ARG A 169 -14.08 -0.08 1.62
CA ARG A 169 -13.28 1.07 1.20
C ARG A 169 -11.97 0.63 0.53
N VAL A 170 -11.29 -0.36 1.07
CA VAL A 170 -10.05 -0.88 0.47
C VAL A 170 -10.32 -1.50 -0.91
N ALA A 171 -11.36 -2.34 -1.02
CA ALA A 171 -11.81 -2.92 -2.28
C ALA A 171 -12.16 -1.84 -3.32
N GLY A 172 -13.06 -0.92 -2.97
CA GLY A 172 -13.59 0.09 -3.89
C GLY A 172 -12.64 1.25 -4.22
N ASP A 173 -11.68 1.57 -3.35
CA ASP A 173 -10.81 2.74 -3.55
C ASP A 173 -9.34 2.38 -3.85
N ARG A 174 -8.90 1.14 -3.60
CA ARG A 174 -7.52 0.71 -3.87
C ARG A 174 -7.46 -0.39 -4.90
N PHE A 175 -8.08 -1.55 -4.63
CA PHE A 175 -8.04 -2.67 -5.57
C PHE A 175 -8.74 -2.34 -6.90
N ALA A 176 -9.84 -1.59 -6.86
CA ALA A 176 -10.48 -1.08 -8.06
C ALA A 176 -9.56 -0.21 -8.93
N VAL A 177 -8.73 0.66 -8.32
CA VAL A 177 -7.77 1.49 -9.05
C VAL A 177 -6.66 0.62 -9.65
N LEU A 178 -6.15 -0.35 -8.90
CA LEU A 178 -5.11 -1.28 -9.37
C LEU A 178 -5.60 -2.14 -10.55
N GLU A 179 -6.80 -2.73 -10.46
CA GLU A 179 -7.39 -3.49 -11.58
C GLU A 179 -7.65 -2.58 -12.79
N THR A 180 -8.17 -1.36 -12.56
CA THR A 180 -8.40 -0.41 -13.66
C THR A 180 -7.10 -0.06 -14.38
N ALA A 181 -6.02 0.22 -13.64
CA ALA A 181 -4.73 0.55 -14.22
C ALA A 181 -4.18 -0.63 -15.03
N LEU A 182 -4.22 -1.85 -14.48
CA LEU A 182 -3.68 -3.03 -15.14
C LEU A 182 -4.51 -3.42 -16.38
N TYR A 183 -5.84 -3.36 -16.29
CA TYR A 183 -6.77 -3.60 -17.41
C TYR A 183 -6.50 -2.65 -18.59
N LEU A 184 -6.36 -1.36 -18.31
CA LEU A 184 -6.11 -0.34 -19.34
C LEU A 184 -4.68 -0.39 -19.88
N ALA A 185 -3.72 -0.92 -19.12
CA ALA A 185 -2.33 -1.06 -19.52
C ALA A 185 -2.05 -2.36 -20.30
N LYS A 186 -3.07 -3.13 -20.70
CA LYS A 186 -2.92 -4.43 -21.38
C LYS A 186 -1.96 -4.42 -22.59
N ASP A 187 -1.98 -3.35 -23.37
CA ASP A 187 -1.11 -3.23 -24.56
C ASP A 187 0.36 -2.92 -24.17
N LEU A 188 0.58 -2.40 -22.95
CA LEU A 188 1.90 -2.10 -22.39
C LEU A 188 2.48 -3.27 -21.61
N THR A 189 1.64 -3.99 -20.85
CA THR A 189 2.06 -5.13 -20.02
C THR A 189 2.01 -6.46 -20.77
N GLN A 190 1.25 -6.51 -21.87
CA GLN A 190 0.91 -7.73 -22.62
C GLN A 190 0.09 -8.74 -21.81
N TRP A 191 -0.46 -8.33 -20.67
CA TRP A 191 -1.35 -9.17 -19.88
C TRP A 191 -2.76 -9.10 -20.44
N THR A 192 -3.42 -10.25 -20.50
CA THR A 192 -4.83 -10.32 -20.84
C THR A 192 -5.69 -9.70 -19.75
N GLU A 193 -6.93 -9.36 -20.11
CA GLU A 193 -7.92 -8.84 -19.16
C GLU A 193 -8.20 -9.85 -18.03
N GLU A 194 -8.20 -11.14 -18.37
CA GLU A 194 -8.40 -12.23 -17.41
C GLU A 194 -7.21 -12.37 -16.44
N GLU A 195 -5.97 -12.42 -16.94
CA GLU A 195 -4.76 -12.48 -16.10
C GLU A 195 -4.70 -11.28 -15.14
N SER A 196 -5.03 -10.09 -15.66
CA SER A 196 -5.08 -8.86 -14.87
C SER A 196 -6.08 -8.97 -13.73
N ALA A 197 -7.32 -9.38 -14.03
CA ALA A 197 -8.37 -9.53 -13.02
C ALA A 197 -8.04 -10.62 -11.99
N GLN A 198 -7.52 -11.76 -12.43
CA GLN A 198 -7.13 -12.87 -11.55
C GLN A 198 -5.98 -12.48 -10.62
N ALA A 199 -4.96 -11.78 -11.13
CA ALA A 199 -3.83 -11.33 -10.33
C ALA A 199 -4.29 -10.36 -9.23
N ILE A 200 -5.11 -9.36 -9.55
CA ILE A 200 -5.61 -8.41 -8.55
C ILE A 200 -6.55 -9.09 -7.55
N LEU A 201 -7.43 -9.99 -8.00
CA LEU A 201 -8.31 -10.75 -7.12
C LEU A 201 -7.52 -11.63 -6.14
N LYS A 202 -6.49 -12.34 -6.62
CA LYS A 202 -5.61 -13.15 -5.77
C LYS A 202 -4.96 -12.30 -4.68
N ASN A 203 -4.38 -11.15 -5.05
CA ASN A 203 -3.75 -10.24 -4.08
C ASN A 203 -4.76 -9.68 -3.07
N PHE A 204 -6.00 -9.41 -3.48
CA PHE A 204 -7.06 -9.02 -2.56
C PHE A 204 -7.40 -10.12 -1.58
N LEU A 205 -7.52 -11.37 -2.05
CA LEU A 205 -7.83 -12.51 -1.18
C LEU A 205 -6.70 -12.76 -0.17
N ASN A 206 -5.44 -12.71 -0.59
CA ASN A 206 -4.28 -12.83 0.29
C ASN A 206 -4.26 -11.70 1.34
N TRP A 207 -4.45 -10.45 0.91
CA TRP A 207 -4.55 -9.31 1.83
C TRP A 207 -5.72 -9.48 2.82
N LYS A 208 -6.88 -9.93 2.34
CA LYS A 208 -8.09 -10.12 3.16
C LYS A 208 -7.91 -11.23 4.19
N GLU A 209 -7.18 -12.29 3.85
CA GLU A 209 -6.87 -13.39 4.78
C GLU A 209 -6.07 -12.88 6.00
N GLU A 210 -5.08 -12.00 5.77
CA GLU A 210 -4.31 -11.39 6.86
C GLU A 210 -5.06 -10.27 7.58
N PHE A 211 -5.80 -9.44 6.83
CA PHE A 211 -6.50 -8.28 7.38
C PHE A 211 -7.76 -8.67 8.17
N GLY A 212 -8.44 -9.73 7.74
CA GLY A 212 -9.76 -10.16 8.22
C GLY A 212 -10.93 -9.48 7.49
N GLU A 213 -12.13 -10.02 7.70
CA GLU A 213 -13.36 -9.49 7.07
C GLU A 213 -14.18 -8.60 8.02
N ASN A 214 -13.93 -8.72 9.32
CA ASN A 214 -14.63 -8.02 10.40
C ASN A 214 -13.91 -6.72 10.79
N SER A 215 -14.54 -5.89 11.62
CA SER A 215 -13.87 -4.69 12.12
C SER A 215 -12.65 -5.09 12.96
N ARG A 216 -11.48 -4.49 12.70
CA ARG A 216 -10.27 -4.70 13.52
C ARG A 216 -10.49 -4.38 14.99
N GLU A 217 -11.40 -3.45 15.31
CA GLU A 217 -11.75 -3.15 16.70
C GLU A 217 -12.45 -4.35 17.36
N GLU A 218 -13.40 -4.98 16.68
CA GLU A 218 -14.09 -6.17 17.19
C GLU A 218 -13.13 -7.33 17.37
N THR A 219 -12.30 -7.62 16.36
CA THR A 219 -11.29 -8.69 16.45
C THR A 219 -10.27 -8.42 17.57
N SER A 220 -9.80 -7.18 17.70
CA SER A 220 -8.83 -6.80 18.74
C SER A 220 -9.45 -6.87 20.14
N ILE A 221 -10.71 -6.50 20.32
CA ILE A 221 -11.43 -6.63 21.59
C ILE A 221 -11.52 -8.11 21.97
N ILE A 222 -11.96 -8.97 21.03
CA ILE A 222 -12.08 -10.41 21.26
C ILE A 222 -10.72 -11.01 21.60
N GLN A 223 -9.67 -10.73 20.81
CA GLN A 223 -8.33 -11.25 21.08
C GLN A 223 -7.76 -10.74 22.40
N SER A 224 -8.01 -9.49 22.77
CA SER A 224 -7.57 -8.93 24.05
C SER A 224 -8.27 -9.60 25.22
N ILE A 225 -9.59 -9.83 25.12
CA ILE A 225 -10.37 -10.53 26.13
C ILE A 225 -9.91 -11.98 26.25
N ILE A 226 -9.75 -12.71 25.13
CA ILE A 226 -9.26 -14.09 25.12
C ILE A 226 -7.86 -14.17 25.74
N SER A 227 -6.94 -13.30 25.34
CA SER A 227 -5.58 -13.26 25.88
C SER A 227 -5.58 -12.98 27.38
N TRP A 228 -6.41 -12.03 27.82
CA TRP A 228 -6.58 -11.73 29.24
C TRP A 228 -7.19 -12.90 30.01
N LEU A 229 -8.19 -13.59 29.46
CA LEU A 229 -8.80 -14.78 30.05
C LEU A 229 -7.79 -15.92 30.18
N LEU A 230 -6.99 -16.19 29.15
CA LEU A 230 -5.94 -17.22 29.18
C LEU A 230 -4.87 -16.92 30.23
N VAL A 231 -4.45 -15.66 30.37
CA VAL A 231 -3.50 -15.24 31.42
C VAL A 231 -4.11 -15.35 32.82
N ASN A 232 -5.41 -15.13 32.96
CA ASN A 232 -6.12 -15.13 34.23
C ASN A 232 -6.96 -16.39 34.46
N GLU A 233 -6.70 -17.48 33.72
CA GLU A 233 -7.52 -18.69 33.72
C GLU A 233 -7.76 -19.24 35.13
N SER A 234 -6.73 -19.18 35.99
CA SER A 234 -6.78 -19.59 37.39
C SER A 234 -7.79 -18.84 38.27
N ARG A 235 -8.33 -17.73 37.80
CA ARG A 235 -9.37 -16.92 38.48
C ARG A 235 -10.79 -17.28 38.04
N PHE A 236 -10.94 -18.17 37.05
CA PHE A 236 -12.21 -18.61 36.54
C PHE A 236 -12.47 -20.06 36.95
N VAL A 237 -13.73 -20.34 37.30
CA VAL A 237 -14.18 -21.70 37.64
C VAL A 237 -15.06 -22.17 36.49
N GLN A 238 -14.86 -23.41 36.04
CA GLN A 238 -15.79 -24.03 35.10
C GLN A 238 -17.15 -24.17 35.79
N TYR A 239 -18.13 -23.46 35.27
CA TYR A 239 -19.52 -23.61 35.68
C TYR A 239 -20.18 -24.67 34.77
N PRO A 240 -20.94 -25.63 35.33
CA PRO A 240 -21.57 -26.70 34.56
C PRO A 240 -22.63 -26.20 33.56
#